data_AF-A0A536U3A1-F1
#
_entry.id   AF-A0A536U3A1-F1
#
_cell.length_a   1.000
_cell.length_b   1.000
_cell.length_c   1.000
_cell.angle_alpha   90.00
_cell.angle_beta   90.00
_cell.angle_gamma   90.00
#
_symmetry.space_group_name_H-M   'P 1'
#
loop_
_entity.id
_entity.type
_entity.pdbx_description
1 polymer ?
#
loop_
_entity_poly.entity_id
_entity_poly.type
_entity_poly.pdbx_seq_one_letter_code
_entity_poly.pdbx_strand_id
1 'polypeptide(L)'
;DKVRAQARAELGRTLSDLQAAAERLGRYDESLLVEAKKAADSVEFAYKNGAIGVMDLLDARRTLRTIQIDSATARNDYSKALAAWEAGTRRIGSEVQ
;
A
#
# COMPACT_ATOMS: atom_id res chain seq x y z
N ASP A 1 30.04 -22.70 4.51
CA ASP A 1 28.61 -22.62 4.90
C ASP A 1 28.04 -21.24 5.23
N LYS A 2 28.83 -20.24 5.61
CA LYS A 2 28.32 -18.91 5.98
C LYS A 2 27.56 -18.17 4.87
N VAL A 3 28.05 -18.19 3.63
CA VAL A 3 27.44 -17.51 2.47
C VAL A 3 26.03 -18.05 2.17
N ARG A 4 25.86 -19.38 2.19
CA ARG A 4 24.55 -20.02 2.00
C ARG A 4 23.56 -19.68 3.12
N ALA A 5 24.03 -19.62 4.36
CA ALA A 5 23.19 -19.22 5.49
C ALA A 5 22.73 -17.76 5.37
N GLN A 6 23.63 -16.85 4.97
CA GLN A 6 23.30 -15.44 4.72
C GLN A 6 22.30 -15.27 3.58
N ALA A 7 22.47 -16.00 2.47
CA ALA A 7 21.54 -15.95 1.33
C ALA A 7 20.13 -16.41 1.72
N ARG A 8 20.00 -17.46 2.54
CA ARG A 8 18.70 -17.93 3.05
C ARG A 8 18.04 -16.94 4.01
N ALA A 9 18.83 -16.32 4.89
CA ALA A 9 18.33 -15.30 5.80
C ALA A 9 17.78 -14.08 5.04
N GLU A 10 18.49 -13.64 4.00
CA GLU A 10 18.06 -12.54 3.13
C GLU A 10 16.76 -12.85 2.37
N LEU A 11 16.61 -14.08 1.87
CA LEU A 11 15.35 -14.53 1.28
C LEU A 11 14.19 -14.50 2.28
N GLY A 12 14.43 -15.00 3.50
CA GLY A 12 13.42 -14.98 4.55
C GLY A 12 12.99 -13.54 4.89
N ARG A 13 13.96 -12.62 4.93
CA ARG A 13 13.69 -11.20 5.18
C ARG A 13 12.84 -10.57 4.07
N THR A 14 13.25 -10.72 2.81
CA THR A 14 12.52 -10.15 1.67
C THR A 14 11.11 -10.73 1.51
N LEU A 15 10.90 -12.01 1.83
CA LEU A 15 9.58 -12.62 1.86
C LEU A 15 8.69 -12.03 2.97
N SER A 16 9.24 -11.86 4.18
CA SER A 16 8.50 -11.24 5.29
C SER A 16 8.13 -9.79 4.97
N ASP A 17 9.03 -9.03 4.35
CA ASP A 17 8.77 -7.65 3.93
C ASP A 17 7.67 -7.59 2.85
N LEU A 18 7.68 -8.53 1.89
CA LEU A 18 6.62 -8.67 0.87
C LEU A 18 5.24 -8.97 1.50
N GLN A 19 5.18 -9.90 2.46
CA GLN A 19 3.93 -10.24 3.15
C GLN A 19 3.36 -9.04 3.91
N ALA A 20 4.20 -8.32 4.66
CA ALA A 20 3.78 -7.12 5.38
C ALA A 20 3.27 -6.02 4.43
N ALA A 21 3.93 -5.83 3.28
CA ALA A 21 3.50 -4.87 2.26
C ALA A 21 2.17 -5.28 1.59
N ALA A 22 1.96 -6.58 1.35
CA ALA A 22 0.73 -7.12 0.80
C ALA A 22 -0.46 -6.91 1.75
N GLU A 23 -0.30 -7.22 3.04
CA GLU A 23 -1.32 -6.96 4.06
C GLU A 23 -1.68 -5.47 4.16
N ARG A 24 -0.66 -4.60 4.11
CA ARG A 24 -0.87 -3.15 4.11
C ARG A 24 -1.66 -2.71 2.89
N LEU A 25 -1.30 -3.18 1.69
CA LEU A 25 -2.02 -2.86 0.46
C LEU A 25 -3.48 -3.33 0.51
N GLY A 26 -3.73 -4.55 1.01
CA GLY A 26 -5.08 -5.09 1.19
C GLY A 26 -5.96 -4.18 2.04
N ARG A 27 -5.46 -3.70 3.19
CA ARG A 27 -6.21 -2.75 4.05
C ARG A 27 -6.61 -1.46 3.34
N TYR A 28 -5.76 -0.93 2.46
CA TYR A 28 -6.06 0.28 1.71
C TYR A 28 -7.07 0.04 0.59
N ASP A 29 -6.88 -1.02 -0.20
CA ASP A 29 -7.69 -1.30 -1.38
C ASP A 29 -9.10 -1.83 -1.01
N GLU A 30 -9.24 -2.61 0.07
CA GLU A 30 -10.51 -3.25 0.43
C GLU A 30 -11.45 -2.38 1.28
N SER A 31 -10.91 -1.49 2.13
CA SER A 31 -11.73 -0.76 3.11
C SER A 31 -11.46 0.75 3.09
N LEU A 32 -10.24 1.18 3.42
CA LEU A 32 -9.97 2.60 3.70
C LEU A 32 -10.26 3.52 2.52
N LEU A 33 -9.84 3.16 1.31
CA LEU A 33 -10.07 4.01 0.12
C LEU A 33 -11.56 4.06 -0.26
N VAL A 34 -12.26 2.94 -0.12
CA VAL A 34 -13.69 2.84 -0.42
C VAL A 34 -14.51 3.68 0.55
N GLU A 35 -14.20 3.59 1.84
CA GLU A 35 -14.86 4.34 2.91
C GLU A 35 -14.60 5.84 2.78
N ALA A 36 -13.33 6.23 2.55
CA ALA A 36 -12.96 7.63 2.34
C ALA A 36 -13.70 8.25 1.16
N LYS A 37 -13.85 7.49 0.06
CA LYS A 37 -14.59 7.95 -1.11
C LYS A 37 -16.08 8.14 -0.81
N LYS A 38 -16.73 7.16 -0.16
CA LYS A 38 -18.14 7.27 0.25
C LYS A 38 -18.38 8.46 1.18
N ALA A 39 -17.47 8.69 2.12
CA ALA A 39 -17.53 9.82 3.04
C ALA A 39 -17.44 11.16 2.28
N ALA A 40 -16.44 11.29 1.40
CA ALA A 40 -16.27 12.49 0.58
C ALA A 40 -17.49 12.74 -0.32
N ASP A 41 -18.01 11.72 -1.00
CA ASP A 41 -19.19 11.82 -1.87
C ASP A 41 -20.43 12.31 -1.09
N SER A 42 -20.61 11.84 0.14
CA SER A 42 -21.71 12.27 1.01
C SER A 42 -21.57 13.75 1.41
N VAL A 43 -20.35 14.19 1.75
CA VAL A 43 -20.05 15.59 2.06
C VAL A 43 -20.27 16.48 0.82
N GLU A 44 -19.82 16.04 -0.36
CA GLU A 44 -20.07 16.78 -1.61
C GLU A 44 -21.56 16.95 -1.90
N PHE A 45 -22.36 15.92 -1.65
CA PHE A 45 -23.81 15.98 -1.80
C PHE A 45 -24.43 17.01 -0.83
N ALA A 46 -24.05 16.97 0.45
CA ALA A 46 -24.56 17.91 1.44
C ALA A 46 -24.20 19.37 1.09
N TYR A 47 -22.97 19.62 0.61
CA TYR A 47 -22.53 20.95 0.19
C TYR A 47 -23.33 21.46 -1.00
N LYS A 48 -23.55 20.64 -2.03
CA LYS A 48 -24.33 21.00 -3.22
C LYS A 48 -25.78 21.40 -2.88
N ASN A 49 -26.32 20.88 -1.78
CA ASN A 49 -27.66 21.21 -1.27
C ASN A 49 -27.65 22.32 -0.20
N GLY A 50 -26.50 22.96 0.06
CA GLY A 50 -26.38 24.06 1.02
C GLY A 50 -26.47 23.64 2.49
N ALA A 51 -26.34 22.34 2.80
CA ALA A 51 -26.49 21.82 4.16
C ALA A 51 -25.20 21.93 5.01
N ILE A 52 -24.04 22.15 4.38
CA ILE A 52 -22.73 22.30 5.04
C ILE A 52 -21.91 23.43 4.41
N GLY A 53 -20.88 23.89 5.13
CA GLY A 53 -19.99 24.94 4.67
C GLY A 53 -18.91 24.45 3.70
N VAL A 54 -18.26 25.39 3.01
CA VAL A 54 -17.12 25.10 2.11
C VAL A 54 -15.92 24.53 2.85
N MET A 55 -15.74 24.87 4.13
CA MET A 55 -14.62 24.36 4.94
C MET A 55 -14.74 22.85 5.19
N ASP A 56 -15.93 22.36 5.50
CA ASP A 56 -16.19 20.93 5.71
C ASP A 56 -15.97 20.13 4.40
N LEU A 57 -16.40 20.70 3.27
CA LEU A 57 -16.13 20.14 1.94
C LEU A 57 -14.63 20.03 1.66
N LEU A 58 -13.86 21.08 1.95
CA LEU A 58 -12.42 21.09 1.71
C LEU A 58 -11.70 20.08 2.60
N ASP A 59 -12.12 19.95 3.85
CA ASP A 59 -11.54 18.96 4.78
C ASP A 59 -11.80 17.52 4.33
N ALA A 60 -13.02 17.21 3.89
CA ALA A 60 -13.34 15.88 3.36
C ALA A 60 -12.54 15.54 2.10
N ARG A 61 -12.39 16.51 1.18
CA ARG A 61 -11.55 16.34 -0.02
C ARG A 61 -10.08 16.16 0.32
N ARG A 62 -9.57 16.92 1.30
CA ARG A 62 -8.19 16.78 1.78
C ARG A 62 -7.97 15.38 2.37
N THR A 63 -8.89 14.91 3.20
CA THR A 63 -8.84 13.58 3.82
C THR A 63 -8.83 12.47 2.76
N LEU A 64 -9.74 12.54 1.78
CA LEU A 64 -9.75 11.60 0.65
C LEU A 64 -8.42 11.62 -0.11
N ARG A 65 -7.87 12.81 -0.37
CA ARG A 65 -6.60 12.94 -1.10
C ARG A 65 -5.43 12.33 -0.32
N THR A 66 -5.36 12.51 1.00
CA THR A 66 -4.35 11.86 1.85
C THR A 66 -4.43 10.34 1.72
N ILE A 67 -5.63 9.77 1.85
CA ILE A 67 -5.84 8.31 1.78
C ILE A 67 -5.49 7.75 0.38
N GLN A 68 -5.79 8.49 -0.68
CA GLN A 68 -5.35 8.13 -2.05
C GLN A 68 -3.83 8.09 -2.19
N ILE A 69 -3.12 9.06 -1.60
CA ILE A 69 -1.65 9.09 -1.60
C ILE A 69 -1.08 7.92 -0.79
N ASP A 70 -1.67 7.63 0.36
CA ASP A 70 -1.24 6.52 1.22
C ASP A 70 -1.47 5.15 0.54
N SER A 71 -2.61 4.96 -0.14
CA SER A 71 -2.89 3.77 -0.95
C SER A 71 -1.87 3.61 -2.09
N ALA A 72 -1.60 4.70 -2.84
CA ALA A 72 -0.59 4.67 -3.90
C ALA A 72 0.82 4.33 -3.36
N THR A 73 1.15 4.84 -2.18
CA THR A 73 2.40 4.52 -1.48
C THR A 73 2.46 3.05 -1.07
N ALA A 74 1.39 2.51 -0.49
CA ALA A 74 1.30 1.09 -0.14
C ALA A 74 1.48 0.17 -1.36
N ARG A 75 0.89 0.55 -2.51
CA ARG A 75 1.07 -0.17 -3.77
C ARG A 75 2.51 -0.11 -4.28
N ASN A 76 3.17 1.04 -4.14
CA ASN A 76 4.58 1.20 -4.49
C ASN A 76 5.48 0.33 -3.59
N ASP A 77 5.24 0.33 -2.28
CA ASP A 77 5.97 -0.47 -1.30
C ASP A 77 5.85 -1.96 -1.60
N TYR A 78 4.63 -2.45 -1.88
CA TYR A 78 4.39 -3.81 -2.32
C TYR A 78 5.18 -4.17 -3.58
N SER A 79 5.13 -3.31 -4.60
CA SER A 79 5.83 -3.54 -5.87
C SER A 79 7.35 -3.63 -5.68
N LYS A 80 7.92 -2.79 -4.81
CA LYS A 80 9.34 -2.84 -4.44
C LYS A 80 9.70 -4.12 -3.70
N ALA A 81 8.89 -4.52 -2.72
CA ALA A 81 9.13 -5.73 -1.94
C ALA A 81 9.03 -6.99 -2.83
N LEU A 82 8.07 -7.01 -3.76
CA LEU A 82 7.92 -8.09 -4.73
C LEU A 82 9.16 -8.21 -5.62
N ALA A 83 9.63 -7.10 -6.19
CA ALA A 83 10.82 -7.08 -7.02
C ALA A 83 12.08 -7.53 -6.25
N ALA A 84 12.22 -7.13 -4.99
CA ALA A 84 13.34 -7.55 -4.14
C ALA A 84 13.32 -9.06 -3.87
N TRP A 85 12.15 -9.62 -3.55
CA TRP A 85 11.97 -11.06 -3.35
C TRP A 85 12.26 -11.86 -4.64
N GLU A 86 11.73 -11.43 -5.78
CA GLU A 86 11.99 -12.06 -7.10
C GLU A 86 13.46 -12.00 -7.52
N ALA A 87 14.17 -10.92 -7.18
CA ALA A 87 15.61 -10.83 -7.43
C ALA A 87 16.39 -11.79 -6.53
N GLY A 88 16.00 -11.92 -5.26
CA GLY A 88 16.59 -12.87 -4.32
C GLY A 88 16.43 -14.32 -4.76
N THR A 89 15.23 -14.71 -5.22
CA THR A 89 14.94 -16.07 -5.67
C THR A 89 15.68 -16.43 -6.96
N ARG A 90 15.76 -15.51 -7.93
CA ARG A 90 16.55 -15.69 -9.16
C ARG A 90 18.04 -15.90 -8.90
N ARG A 91 18.63 -15.13 -7.98
CA ARG A 91 20.05 -15.23 -7.64
C ARG A 91 20.44 -16.61 -7.09
N ILE A 92 19.56 -17.22 -6.29
CA ILE A 92 19.82 -18.57 -5.76
C ILE A 92 19.63 -19.65 -6.84
N GLY A 93 18.72 -19.45 -7.79
CA GLY A 93 18.58 -20.34 -8.95
C GLY A 93 19.84 -20.41 -9.82
N SER A 94 20.58 -19.31 -9.98
CA SER A 94 21.84 -19.26 -10.74
C SER A 94 23.06 -19.86 -10.03
N GLU A 95 23.02 -20.06 -8.71
CA GLU A 95 24.13 -20.66 -7.93
C GLU A 95 24.04 -22.20 -7.87
N VAL A 96 22.96 -22.79 -8.37
CA VAL A 96 22.70 -24.26 -8.36
C VAL A 96 23.06 -24.91 -9.70
N GLN A 97 23.46 -24.13 -10.71
CA GLN A 97 24.01 -24.59 -11.99
C GLN A 97 25.55 -24.51 -12.00
#